data_AF-A0A0M4DL39-F1
#
_entry.id   AF-A0A0M4DL39-F1
#
_cell.length_a   1.000
_cell.length_b   1.000
_cell.length_c   1.000
_cell.angle_alpha   90.00
_cell.angle_beta   90.00
_cell.angle_gamma   90.00
#
_symmetry.space_group_name_H-M   'P 1'
#
loop_
_entity.id
_entity.type
_entity.pdbx_description
1 polymer ?
#
loop_
_entity_poly.entity_id
_entity_poly.type
_entity_poly.pdbx_seq_one_letter_code
_entity_poly.pdbx_strand_id
1 'polypeptide(L)'
;MTRGNARKKTVRQRMKETGEPYALAARSVPPPPPPGPGSGIASASEPDPDRCQQCGARNRAKHPLCLACRRDLVADEFVENLSRPGTPWEAMSGGVADLCRWKCRACSSTWSAKLSSRTGTNQTGCPECHRTSNRAPSPAKSLKALRPDIARQFRRNIEMPGRGPDRLGPASHYLCEWECDSAHLWSARVVDRTAGNGCPDCRTHGRSRLEFEVAALLSAATGLVVELHQTVTLATGRRREVDLRLPEVPLIIELDPMGSHASSEGVDRDTRKTQQLIANGHAVLRARHRGLPVLGVDGYVHVEVAPGLNAWSWARVIGRSLDAQGIAWKDLDQDGITSALTAATRRWSEVCAAPPSPSARDAAPHLADEFRRNLDHPGRGVDWMPPGCTDRCVWQCQMCLRTWEARLDKRTLRGQGCPDCGRQKLAQAIIRPKSGESLEDREPDIAAELVKVISDPLMTAQDLRRGSGLKCLWQCSVCGHEWEATPNARTIPGRKSGCPPCSVKRRGAARRRPAAGQSLADLNPDLAKELVKVIDDAMLTAWDIGPGSGKRCLWRCAACGHKWTTTPDQRTKRGTGCKACWERRRRGRAK
;
A
#
# COMPACT_ATOMS: atom_id res chain seq x y z
N MET A 1 1.53 -7.64 26.70
CA MET A 1 2.40 -6.61 26.10
C MET A 1 1.69 -6.03 24.88
N THR A 2 0.94 -4.96 25.09
CA THR A 2 0.12 -4.28 24.08
C THR A 2 0.68 -2.86 23.92
N ARG A 3 1.25 -2.53 22.75
CA ARG A 3 1.68 -1.16 22.42
C ARG A 3 0.65 -0.56 21.46
N GLY A 4 -0.05 0.46 21.95
CA GLY A 4 -1.07 1.20 21.24
C GLY A 4 -0.50 2.31 20.36
N ASN A 5 -1.22 2.56 19.26
CA ASN A 5 -1.06 3.60 18.26
C ASN A 5 -1.00 5.03 18.84
N ALA A 6 -0.02 5.83 18.40
CA ALA A 6 -0.09 7.29 18.47
C ALA A 6 0.04 7.87 17.04
N ARG A 7 -1.07 8.43 16.55
CA ARG A 7 -1.20 9.07 15.22
C ARG A 7 -0.61 10.48 15.21
N LYS A 8 0.18 10.73 14.15
CA LYS A 8 0.36 11.97 13.37
C LYS A 8 -0.33 13.24 13.91
N LYS A 9 0.45 14.17 14.46
CA LYS A 9 0.11 15.61 14.54
C LYS A 9 0.75 16.35 13.37
N THR A 10 -0.01 17.20 12.71
CA THR A 10 0.38 17.99 11.52
C THR A 10 1.07 19.30 11.93
N VAL A 11 1.95 19.78 11.04
CA VAL A 11 2.86 20.94 11.16
C VAL A 11 2.15 22.29 11.44
N ARG A 12 0.82 22.35 11.43
CA ARG A 12 0.03 23.57 11.68
C ARG A 12 -0.18 23.93 13.15
N GLN A 13 0.31 23.12 14.10
CA GLN A 13 0.12 23.34 15.53
C GLN A 13 1.39 23.72 16.29
N ARG A 14 2.43 24.21 15.59
CA ARG A 14 3.69 24.70 16.19
C ARG A 14 3.92 26.22 16.06
N MET A 15 2.93 26.97 15.59
CA MET A 15 3.03 28.43 15.35
C MET A 15 2.14 29.28 16.29
N LYS A 16 1.93 28.84 17.53
CA LYS A 16 1.19 29.63 18.55
C LYS A 16 1.85 29.70 19.94
N GLU A 17 3.11 29.29 20.09
CA GLU A 17 3.75 29.16 21.43
C GLU A 17 5.02 29.98 21.63
N THR A 18 5.39 30.89 20.73
CA THR A 18 6.54 31.80 20.94
C THR A 18 6.09 33.24 20.67
N GLY A 19 5.54 33.87 21.71
CA GLY A 19 5.13 35.27 21.67
C GLY A 19 6.33 36.21 21.69
N GLU A 20 6.96 36.45 20.54
CA GLU A 20 7.91 37.55 20.35
C GLU A 20 7.64 38.29 19.03
N PRO A 21 7.57 39.64 19.03
CA PRO A 21 7.25 40.44 17.86
C PRO A 21 8.52 40.72 17.02
N TYR A 22 8.49 40.38 15.73
CA TYR A 22 9.53 40.81 14.80
C TYR A 22 9.23 42.22 14.28
N ALA A 23 10.05 43.18 14.70
CA ALA A 23 10.11 44.53 14.18
C ALA A 23 10.69 44.54 12.76
N LEU A 24 9.94 45.07 11.79
CA LEU A 24 10.42 45.32 10.44
C LEU A 24 11.10 46.69 10.39
N ALA A 25 12.42 46.68 10.16
CA ALA A 25 13.21 47.86 9.88
C ALA A 25 12.76 48.52 8.56
N ALA A 26 12.26 49.74 8.67
CA ALA A 26 11.93 50.60 7.54
C ALA A 26 13.19 51.05 6.80
N ARG A 27 13.22 50.88 5.48
CA ARG A 27 14.21 51.52 4.60
C ARG A 27 13.61 52.81 4.04
N SER A 28 14.29 53.91 4.31
CA SER A 28 13.94 55.28 3.89
C SER A 28 14.07 55.46 2.37
N VAL A 29 13.08 56.12 1.76
CA VAL A 29 13.10 56.59 0.36
C VAL A 29 13.35 58.11 0.39
N PRO A 30 14.24 58.67 -0.45
CA PRO A 30 14.49 60.11 -0.49
C PRO A 30 13.37 60.88 -1.23
N PRO A 31 13.12 62.17 -0.89
CA PRO A 31 12.04 62.97 -1.45
C PRO A 31 12.37 63.58 -2.83
N PRO A 32 11.35 63.94 -3.64
CA PRO A 32 11.55 64.58 -4.95
C PRO A 32 11.86 66.09 -4.84
N PRO A 33 12.45 66.71 -5.88
CA PRO A 33 12.90 68.10 -5.87
C PRO A 33 11.75 69.12 -6.04
N PRO A 34 11.96 70.39 -5.64
CA PRO A 34 10.92 71.44 -5.65
C PRO A 34 10.71 72.06 -7.05
N PRO A 35 9.51 72.62 -7.35
CA PRO A 35 9.27 73.37 -8.58
C PRO A 35 9.68 74.84 -8.44
N GLY A 36 10.20 75.42 -9.54
CA GLY A 36 10.57 76.83 -9.66
C GLY A 36 9.38 77.78 -9.90
N PRO A 37 9.61 79.12 -9.86
CA PRO A 37 8.54 80.10 -9.67
C PRO A 37 8.10 80.88 -10.94
N GLY A 38 6.81 81.23 -10.97
CA GLY A 38 6.20 82.47 -11.55
C GLY A 38 6.27 82.69 -13.07
N SER A 39 5.31 83.33 -13.76
CA SER A 39 4.18 84.17 -13.34
C SER A 39 3.35 84.66 -14.56
N GLY A 40 2.02 84.73 -14.41
CA GLY A 40 1.11 85.77 -14.97
C GLY A 40 0.56 85.61 -16.42
N ILE A 41 -0.64 86.05 -16.83
CA ILE A 41 -1.77 86.83 -16.25
C ILE A 41 -3.06 86.61 -17.12
N ALA A 42 -4.24 86.52 -16.48
CA ALA A 42 -5.66 86.84 -16.87
C ALA A 42 -6.28 86.39 -18.23
N SER A 43 -7.57 86.11 -18.43
CA SER A 43 -8.76 85.84 -17.59
C SER A 43 -9.93 85.50 -18.53
N ALA A 44 -10.58 84.35 -18.34
CA ALA A 44 -11.97 84.09 -18.70
C ALA A 44 -12.50 83.10 -17.66
N SER A 45 -13.61 83.45 -16.99
CA SER A 45 -14.12 82.78 -15.78
C SER A 45 -14.47 81.30 -16.01
N GLU A 46 -13.62 80.41 -15.50
CA GLU A 46 -13.85 78.97 -15.48
C GLU A 46 -14.87 78.56 -14.39
N PRO A 47 -15.67 77.50 -14.63
CA PRO A 47 -16.64 76.99 -13.67
C PRO A 47 -15.95 76.43 -12.41
N ASP A 48 -16.55 76.71 -11.25
CA ASP A 48 -16.11 76.26 -9.92
C ASP A 48 -15.74 74.75 -9.89
N PRO A 49 -14.45 74.39 -9.74
CA PRO A 49 -13.97 73.01 -9.84
C PRO A 49 -14.38 72.12 -8.66
N ASP A 50 -15.00 72.68 -7.62
CA ASP A 50 -15.55 71.94 -6.49
C ASP A 50 -17.06 71.66 -6.61
N ARG A 51 -17.66 71.90 -7.79
CA ARG A 51 -19.08 71.66 -8.05
C ARG A 51 -19.32 70.69 -9.21
N CYS A 52 -20.08 69.61 -8.96
CA CYS A 52 -20.47 68.67 -10.02
C CYS A 52 -21.43 69.33 -11.02
N GLN A 53 -21.07 69.37 -12.31
CA GLN A 53 -21.90 70.03 -13.34
C GLN A 53 -23.21 69.29 -13.70
N GLN A 54 -23.39 68.04 -13.25
CA GLN A 54 -24.62 67.27 -13.48
C GLN A 54 -25.61 67.30 -12.32
N CYS A 55 -25.20 67.66 -11.09
CA CYS A 55 -26.12 67.69 -9.93
C CYS A 55 -25.92 68.86 -8.94
N GLY A 56 -24.88 69.68 -9.09
CA GLY A 56 -24.72 70.95 -8.36
C GLY A 56 -24.31 70.87 -6.88
N ALA A 57 -23.96 69.69 -6.35
CA ALA A 57 -23.61 69.50 -4.93
C ALA A 57 -22.15 69.91 -4.59
N ARG A 58 -21.94 70.45 -3.37
CA ARG A 58 -20.66 71.06 -2.89
C ARG A 58 -19.72 70.13 -2.09
N ASN A 59 -20.00 68.83 -1.93
CA ASN A 59 -19.27 67.99 -0.95
C ASN A 59 -18.68 66.70 -1.58
N ARG A 60 -17.35 66.69 -1.81
CA ARG A 60 -16.59 65.60 -2.47
C ARG A 60 -16.66 64.23 -1.78
N ALA A 61 -16.96 64.16 -0.48
CA ALA A 61 -16.98 62.90 0.27
C ALA A 61 -18.20 61.99 -0.04
N LYS A 62 -19.29 62.51 -0.60
CA LYS A 62 -20.47 61.71 -1.06
C LYS A 62 -20.56 61.58 -2.59
N HIS A 63 -19.62 62.18 -3.31
CA HIS A 63 -19.62 62.28 -4.78
C HIS A 63 -19.54 60.93 -5.54
N PRO A 64 -18.82 59.88 -5.06
CA PRO A 64 -18.75 58.60 -5.77
C PRO A 64 -20.04 57.75 -5.75
N LEU A 65 -21.02 58.12 -4.91
CA LEU A 65 -22.26 57.36 -4.65
C LEU A 65 -23.48 57.91 -5.41
N CYS A 66 -23.31 58.97 -6.18
CA CYS A 66 -24.38 59.59 -6.96
C CYS A 66 -24.75 58.69 -8.16
N LEU A 67 -26.02 58.28 -8.26
CA LEU A 67 -26.55 57.48 -9.37
C LEU A 67 -26.38 58.18 -10.73
N ALA A 68 -26.44 59.52 -10.75
CA ALA A 68 -26.28 60.30 -11.98
C ALA A 68 -24.86 60.18 -12.59
N CYS A 69 -23.82 59.99 -11.78
CA CYS A 69 -22.44 59.80 -12.26
C CYS A 69 -22.09 58.33 -12.56
N ARG A 70 -22.98 57.39 -12.22
CA ARG A 70 -22.83 55.94 -12.47
C ARG A 70 -23.93 55.40 -13.39
N ARG A 71 -24.59 56.31 -14.13
CA ARG A 71 -25.71 56.07 -15.04
C ARG A 71 -25.42 54.92 -16.00
N ASP A 72 -24.27 54.92 -16.64
CA ASP A 72 -23.95 53.92 -17.65
C ASP A 72 -23.85 52.51 -17.05
N LEU A 73 -23.26 52.35 -15.86
CA LEU A 73 -23.14 51.06 -15.18
C LEU A 73 -24.51 50.50 -14.77
N VAL A 74 -25.37 51.36 -14.21
CA VAL A 74 -26.66 50.97 -13.64
C VAL A 74 -27.71 50.80 -14.73
N ALA A 75 -27.78 51.69 -15.72
CA ALA A 75 -28.80 51.67 -16.77
C ALA A 75 -28.80 50.36 -17.57
N ASP A 76 -27.63 49.83 -17.93
CA ASP A 76 -27.59 48.63 -18.78
C ASP A 76 -27.66 47.31 -18.00
N GLU A 77 -27.39 47.33 -16.69
CA GLU A 77 -27.40 46.11 -15.87
C GLU A 77 -28.65 46.00 -14.97
N PHE A 78 -29.34 47.10 -14.70
CA PHE A 78 -30.55 47.11 -13.88
C PHE A 78 -31.73 46.51 -14.65
N VAL A 79 -32.47 45.62 -14.00
CA VAL A 79 -33.68 45.00 -14.57
C VAL A 79 -34.93 45.53 -13.88
N GLU A 80 -34.99 45.39 -12.55
CA GLU A 80 -36.14 45.82 -11.75
C GLU A 80 -35.77 46.02 -10.28
N ASN A 81 -36.56 46.85 -9.60
CA ASN A 81 -36.49 47.00 -8.15
C ASN A 81 -37.41 45.96 -7.49
N LEU A 82 -36.84 45.01 -6.77
CA LEU A 82 -37.58 43.95 -6.08
C LEU A 82 -38.16 44.43 -4.74
N SER A 83 -37.56 45.46 -4.14
CA SER A 83 -38.04 46.06 -2.89
C SER A 83 -39.20 47.04 -3.11
N ARG A 84 -39.18 47.78 -4.22
CA ARG A 84 -40.22 48.75 -4.61
C ARG A 84 -40.57 48.59 -6.10
N PRO A 85 -41.44 47.61 -6.45
CA PRO A 85 -41.80 47.34 -7.84
C PRO A 85 -42.29 48.57 -8.59
N GLY A 86 -41.91 48.70 -9.86
CA GLY A 86 -42.27 49.85 -10.70
C GLY A 86 -41.46 51.13 -10.45
N THR A 87 -40.58 51.16 -9.45
CA THR A 87 -39.68 52.31 -9.24
C THR A 87 -38.48 52.22 -10.19
N PRO A 88 -38.32 53.17 -11.14
CA PRO A 88 -37.16 53.20 -12.04
C PRO A 88 -35.89 53.60 -11.28
N TRP A 89 -34.71 53.22 -11.79
CA TRP A 89 -33.44 53.46 -11.09
C TRP A 89 -33.09 54.94 -10.98
N GLU A 90 -33.57 55.76 -11.91
CA GLU A 90 -33.45 57.22 -11.93
C GLU A 90 -34.17 57.87 -10.73
N ALA A 91 -35.23 57.26 -10.22
CA ALA A 91 -36.00 57.75 -9.07
C ALA A 91 -35.44 57.24 -7.73
N MET A 92 -34.38 56.41 -7.74
CA MET A 92 -33.75 55.89 -6.53
C MET A 92 -32.65 56.82 -6.04
N SER A 93 -32.32 56.74 -4.75
CA SER A 93 -31.15 57.40 -4.17
C SER A 93 -30.05 56.37 -3.92
N GLY A 94 -28.80 56.65 -4.30
CA GLY A 94 -27.71 55.66 -4.34
C GLY A 94 -27.29 55.05 -2.98
N GLY A 95 -27.78 55.60 -1.87
CA GLY A 95 -27.57 55.09 -0.51
C GLY A 95 -28.67 54.15 0.00
N VAL A 96 -29.74 53.91 -0.76
CA VAL A 96 -30.86 53.06 -0.32
C VAL A 96 -30.50 51.58 -0.49
N ALA A 97 -30.83 50.76 0.51
CA ALA A 97 -30.54 49.32 0.55
C ALA A 97 -31.53 48.48 -0.29
N ASP A 98 -32.21 49.09 -1.27
CA ASP A 98 -33.18 48.41 -2.13
C ASP A 98 -32.52 47.22 -2.82
N LEU A 99 -33.19 46.08 -2.76
CA LEU A 99 -32.79 44.88 -3.47
C LEU A 99 -33.27 45.00 -4.91
N CYS A 100 -32.33 44.95 -5.85
CA CYS A 100 -32.61 45.03 -7.27
C CYS A 100 -32.20 43.73 -7.97
N ARG A 101 -32.89 43.43 -9.07
CA ARG A 101 -32.45 42.40 -10.02
C ARG A 101 -31.53 43.03 -11.05
N TRP A 102 -30.42 42.36 -11.29
CA TRP A 102 -29.37 42.78 -12.22
C TRP A 102 -29.18 41.72 -13.30
N LYS A 103 -28.72 42.13 -14.49
CA LYS A 103 -28.36 41.26 -15.62
C LYS A 103 -26.93 41.56 -16.06
N CYS A 104 -26.11 40.52 -16.17
CA CYS A 104 -24.69 40.69 -16.45
C CYS A 104 -24.49 40.95 -17.94
N ARG A 105 -23.70 41.97 -18.31
CA ARG A 105 -23.36 42.20 -19.72
C ARG A 105 -22.49 41.08 -20.33
N ALA A 106 -21.63 40.48 -19.51
CA ALA A 106 -20.66 39.49 -19.99
C ALA A 106 -21.26 38.10 -20.16
N CYS A 107 -22.09 37.64 -19.22
CA CYS A 107 -22.64 36.28 -19.24
C CYS A 107 -24.17 36.21 -19.30
N SER A 108 -24.86 37.35 -19.37
CA SER A 108 -26.33 37.48 -19.37
C SER A 108 -27.07 36.87 -18.16
N SER A 109 -26.36 36.27 -17.20
CA SER A 109 -26.95 35.75 -15.97
C SER A 109 -27.55 36.87 -15.14
N THR A 110 -28.70 36.60 -14.55
CA THR A 110 -29.35 37.51 -13.62
C THR A 110 -29.02 37.18 -12.18
N TRP A 111 -28.94 38.19 -11.33
CA TRP A 111 -28.77 37.99 -9.88
C TRP A 111 -29.43 39.12 -9.09
N SER A 112 -29.70 38.85 -7.81
CA SER A 112 -30.26 39.85 -6.90
C SER A 112 -29.15 40.45 -6.03
N ALA A 113 -29.06 41.76 -5.97
CA ALA A 113 -28.11 42.48 -5.12
C ALA A 113 -28.65 43.86 -4.75
N LYS A 114 -28.19 44.39 -3.61
CA LYS A 114 -28.58 45.74 -3.16
C LYS A 114 -28.01 46.80 -4.09
N LEU A 115 -28.77 47.86 -4.34
CA LEU A 115 -28.32 49.02 -5.12
C LEU A 115 -27.02 49.60 -4.57
N SER A 116 -26.93 49.77 -3.25
CA SER A 116 -25.73 50.25 -2.56
C SER A 116 -24.51 49.33 -2.73
N SER A 117 -24.68 48.03 -2.96
CA SER A 117 -23.58 47.10 -3.26
C SER A 117 -23.06 47.22 -4.71
N ARG A 118 -23.76 47.99 -5.55
CA ARG A 118 -23.44 48.21 -6.97
C ARG A 118 -22.96 49.63 -7.24
N THR A 119 -23.51 50.61 -6.52
CA THR A 119 -23.13 52.03 -6.60
C THR A 119 -22.12 52.45 -5.54
N GLY A 120 -21.89 51.61 -4.52
CA GLY A 120 -20.97 51.82 -3.42
C GLY A 120 -19.48 51.86 -3.80
N THR A 121 -18.63 52.11 -2.80
CA THR A 121 -17.16 52.05 -2.95
C THR A 121 -16.63 50.61 -3.02
N ASN A 122 -17.30 49.65 -2.38
CA ASN A 122 -16.98 48.22 -2.43
C ASN A 122 -17.98 47.46 -3.31
N GLN A 123 -17.83 47.61 -4.63
CA GLN A 123 -18.77 47.07 -5.60
C GLN A 123 -18.66 45.54 -5.72
N THR A 124 -19.80 44.86 -5.73
CA THR A 124 -19.89 43.42 -6.02
C THR A 124 -20.31 43.19 -7.47
N GLY A 125 -19.54 42.39 -8.21
CA GLY A 125 -19.81 42.00 -9.60
C GLY A 125 -20.72 40.78 -9.74
N CYS A 126 -20.91 40.30 -10.97
CA CYS A 126 -21.69 39.09 -11.25
C CYS A 126 -21.07 37.85 -10.56
N PRO A 127 -21.83 37.11 -9.73
CA PRO A 127 -21.34 35.91 -9.05
C PRO A 127 -20.84 34.83 -10.01
N GLU A 128 -21.44 34.70 -11.20
CA GLU A 128 -21.09 33.67 -12.18
C GLU A 128 -19.77 33.98 -12.89
N CYS A 129 -19.56 35.24 -13.29
CA CYS A 129 -18.27 35.72 -13.77
C CYS A 129 -17.18 35.60 -12.70
N HIS A 130 -17.52 35.83 -11.43
CA HIS A 130 -16.58 35.66 -10.32
C HIS A 130 -16.22 34.17 -10.11
N ARG A 131 -17.19 33.25 -10.18
CA ARG A 131 -16.92 31.80 -10.10
C ARG A 131 -16.00 31.31 -11.22
N THR A 132 -16.16 31.87 -12.42
CA THR A 132 -15.38 31.47 -13.60
C THR A 132 -13.98 32.13 -13.67
N SER A 133 -13.83 33.38 -13.22
CA SER A 133 -12.57 34.14 -13.34
C SER A 133 -11.56 33.89 -12.21
N ASN A 134 -12.00 33.68 -10.97
CA ASN A 134 -11.11 33.72 -9.79
C ASN A 134 -10.23 32.47 -9.58
N ARG A 135 -10.09 31.60 -10.59
CA ARG A 135 -9.18 30.44 -10.61
C ARG A 135 -8.19 30.44 -11.78
N ALA A 136 -8.25 31.40 -12.70
CA ALA A 136 -7.26 31.47 -13.77
C ALA A 136 -5.97 32.09 -13.21
N PRO A 137 -4.80 31.42 -13.35
CA PRO A 137 -3.53 32.07 -13.01
C PRO A 137 -3.30 33.29 -13.91
N SER A 138 -2.46 34.22 -13.46
CA SER A 138 -1.98 35.27 -14.36
C SER A 138 -1.26 34.64 -15.57
N PRO A 139 -1.22 35.31 -16.75
CA PRO A 139 -0.59 34.76 -17.95
C PRO A 139 0.83 34.23 -17.72
N ALA A 140 1.65 34.94 -16.93
CA ALA A 140 3.00 34.54 -16.56
C ALA A 140 3.08 33.29 -15.65
N LYS A 141 1.99 32.94 -14.96
CA LYS A 141 1.88 31.76 -14.09
C LYS A 141 1.03 30.63 -14.70
N SER A 142 0.68 30.77 -15.97
CA SER A 142 -0.07 29.74 -16.72
C SER A 142 0.80 28.51 -16.99
N LEU A 143 0.15 27.38 -17.25
CA LEU A 143 0.80 26.13 -17.66
C LEU A 143 1.53 26.35 -18.98
N LYS A 144 0.94 27.10 -19.92
CA LYS A 144 1.60 27.46 -21.19
C LYS A 144 2.90 28.24 -21.00
N ALA A 145 2.92 29.21 -20.08
CA ALA A 145 4.10 30.02 -19.81
C ALA A 145 5.17 29.28 -19.01
N LEU A 146 4.76 28.54 -17.97
CA LEU A 146 5.70 27.88 -17.05
C LEU A 146 6.17 26.51 -17.55
N ARG A 147 5.37 25.79 -18.35
CA ARG A 147 5.62 24.42 -18.83
C ARG A 147 5.14 24.22 -20.27
N PRO A 148 5.76 24.90 -21.26
CA PRO A 148 5.38 24.78 -22.67
C PRO A 148 5.53 23.35 -23.23
N ASP A 149 6.46 22.57 -22.66
CA ASP A 149 6.67 21.14 -22.93
C ASP A 149 5.41 20.30 -22.67
N ILE A 150 4.73 20.57 -21.56
CA ILE A 150 3.48 19.89 -21.17
C ILE A 150 2.29 20.49 -21.91
N ALA A 151 2.25 21.82 -22.06
CA ALA A 151 1.14 22.50 -22.71
C ALA A 151 0.93 22.04 -24.16
N ARG A 152 2.00 21.68 -24.88
CA ARG A 152 1.93 21.12 -26.24
C ARG A 152 1.19 19.77 -26.32
N GLN A 153 1.17 19.01 -25.23
CA GLN A 153 0.51 17.71 -25.15
C GLN A 153 -0.97 17.83 -24.75
N PHE A 154 -1.47 19.03 -24.46
CA PHE A 154 -2.86 19.23 -24.04
C PHE A 154 -3.82 19.12 -25.23
N ARG A 155 -4.86 18.28 -25.11
CA ARG A 155 -5.96 18.22 -26.10
C ARG A 155 -7.20 18.97 -25.63
N ARG A 156 -7.73 18.60 -24.46
CA ARG A 156 -8.91 19.27 -23.89
C ARG A 156 -8.98 19.12 -22.38
N ASN A 157 -9.67 20.05 -21.75
CA ASN A 157 -10.04 19.95 -20.35
C ASN A 157 -11.39 19.23 -20.24
N ILE A 158 -11.41 18.08 -19.57
CA ILE A 158 -12.59 17.22 -19.46
C ILE A 158 -13.58 17.80 -18.45
N GLU A 159 -13.09 18.34 -17.34
CA GLU A 159 -13.92 18.87 -16.25
C GLU A 159 -14.40 20.30 -16.49
N MET A 160 -13.66 21.10 -17.27
CA MET A 160 -14.00 22.49 -17.60
C MET A 160 -13.71 22.78 -19.08
N PRO A 161 -14.64 22.42 -19.99
CA PRO A 161 -14.52 22.70 -21.41
C PRO A 161 -14.21 24.19 -21.69
N GLY A 162 -13.28 24.45 -22.62
CA GLY A 162 -12.86 25.81 -22.99
C GLY A 162 -11.76 26.43 -22.10
N ARG A 163 -11.35 25.78 -20.99
CA ARG A 163 -10.20 26.22 -20.20
C ARG A 163 -8.91 25.55 -20.68
N GLY A 164 -8.18 26.24 -21.56
CA GLY A 164 -6.91 25.79 -22.15
C GLY A 164 -5.66 26.04 -21.26
N PRO A 165 -4.47 25.63 -21.74
CA PRO A 165 -3.20 25.72 -20.99
C PRO A 165 -2.78 27.14 -20.59
N ASP A 166 -3.26 28.16 -21.30
CA ASP A 166 -3.11 29.59 -20.98
C ASP A 166 -3.90 30.02 -19.73
N ARG A 167 -4.92 29.24 -19.34
CA ARG A 167 -5.82 29.50 -18.19
C ARG A 167 -5.77 28.41 -17.11
N LEU A 168 -4.83 27.48 -17.23
CA LEU A 168 -4.52 26.45 -16.24
C LEU A 168 -3.22 26.80 -15.53
N GLY A 169 -3.13 26.58 -14.22
CA GLY A 169 -1.88 26.68 -13.48
C GLY A 169 -1.21 25.31 -13.36
N PRO A 170 0.14 25.22 -13.20
CA PRO A 170 0.83 23.93 -13.08
C PRO A 170 0.34 23.03 -11.93
N ALA A 171 -0.16 23.62 -10.84
CA ALA A 171 -0.70 22.90 -9.69
C ALA A 171 -2.21 22.57 -9.81
N SER A 172 -2.80 22.76 -10.99
CA SER A 172 -4.23 22.52 -11.18
C SER A 172 -4.59 21.04 -11.05
N HIS A 173 -5.70 20.75 -10.38
CA HIS A 173 -6.24 19.40 -10.26
C HIS A 173 -7.20 19.01 -11.38
N TYR A 174 -7.41 19.88 -12.38
CA TYR A 174 -8.34 19.60 -13.46
C TYR A 174 -7.92 18.36 -14.26
N LEU A 175 -8.86 17.43 -14.46
CA LEU A 175 -8.68 16.28 -15.34
C LEU A 175 -8.73 16.73 -16.80
N CYS A 176 -7.68 16.43 -17.54
CA CYS A 176 -7.52 16.80 -18.94
C CYS A 176 -7.17 15.56 -19.76
N GLU A 177 -7.54 15.61 -21.03
CA GLU A 177 -7.09 14.67 -22.06
C GLU A 177 -5.80 15.21 -22.67
N TRP A 178 -4.83 14.32 -22.80
CA TRP A 178 -3.49 14.61 -23.30
C TRP A 178 -3.19 13.71 -24.48
N GLU A 179 -2.38 14.21 -25.38
CA GLU A 179 -1.78 13.43 -26.45
C GLU A 179 -0.28 13.64 -26.46
N CYS A 180 0.47 12.54 -26.50
CA CYS A 180 1.92 12.59 -26.61
C CYS A 180 2.30 12.65 -28.09
N ASP A 181 3.56 12.95 -28.38
CA ASP A 181 4.03 13.03 -29.77
C ASP A 181 3.96 11.68 -30.52
N SER A 182 3.76 10.57 -29.80
CA SER A 182 3.46 9.25 -30.39
C SER A 182 1.95 9.01 -30.57
N ALA A 183 1.13 10.06 -30.53
CA ALA A 183 -0.33 10.06 -30.73
C ALA A 183 -1.17 9.24 -29.71
N HIS A 184 -0.58 8.74 -28.62
CA HIS A 184 -1.36 8.12 -27.55
C HIS A 184 -2.21 9.15 -26.81
N LEU A 185 -3.50 8.86 -26.67
CA LEU A 185 -4.45 9.67 -25.89
C LEU A 185 -4.62 9.09 -24.49
N TRP A 186 -4.47 9.93 -23.45
CA TRP A 186 -4.76 9.52 -22.08
C TRP A 186 -5.34 10.66 -21.25
N SER A 187 -6.03 10.30 -20.17
CA SER A 187 -6.53 11.26 -19.19
C SER A 187 -5.60 11.36 -17.99
N ALA A 188 -5.24 12.58 -17.59
CA ALA A 188 -4.45 12.84 -16.38
C ALA A 188 -4.73 14.24 -15.83
N ARG A 189 -4.50 14.46 -14.54
CA ARG A 189 -4.60 15.81 -13.95
C ARG A 189 -3.38 16.64 -14.33
N VAL A 190 -3.57 17.96 -14.45
CA VAL A 190 -2.46 18.89 -14.76
C VAL A 190 -1.33 18.78 -13.72
N VAL A 191 -1.65 18.70 -12.43
CA VAL A 191 -0.67 18.55 -11.34
C VAL A 191 0.16 17.26 -11.46
N ASP A 192 -0.44 16.16 -11.92
CA ASP A 192 0.26 14.90 -12.07
C ASP A 192 1.25 14.98 -13.25
N ARG A 193 0.85 15.65 -14.33
CA ARG A 193 1.69 15.90 -15.50
C ARG A 193 2.88 16.79 -15.15
N THR A 194 2.66 17.84 -14.37
CA THR A 194 3.72 18.79 -13.98
C THR A 194 4.67 18.20 -12.95
N ALA A 195 4.20 17.26 -12.13
CA ALA A 195 5.02 16.42 -11.26
C ALA A 195 5.87 15.36 -12.00
N GLY A 196 5.75 15.27 -13.33
CA GLY A 196 6.59 14.42 -14.19
C GLY A 196 5.93 13.11 -14.65
N ASN A 197 4.64 12.88 -14.36
CA ASN A 197 3.95 11.70 -14.89
C ASN A 197 3.67 11.88 -16.39
N GLY A 198 4.36 11.09 -17.23
CA GLY A 198 4.24 11.05 -18.68
C GLY A 198 3.01 10.31 -19.20
N CYS A 199 3.01 10.05 -20.52
CA CYS A 199 2.08 9.12 -21.15
C CYS A 199 2.29 7.70 -20.56
N PRO A 200 1.21 7.02 -20.11
CA PRO A 200 1.31 5.67 -19.56
C PRO A 200 1.77 4.64 -20.61
N ASP A 201 1.37 4.82 -21.87
CA ASP A 201 1.77 3.93 -22.98
C ASP A 201 3.24 4.11 -23.37
N CYS A 202 3.77 5.32 -23.27
CA CYS A 202 5.20 5.58 -23.48
C CYS A 202 6.08 5.05 -22.33
N ARG A 203 5.59 5.10 -21.08
CA ARG A 203 6.37 4.73 -19.88
C ARG A 203 6.56 3.21 -19.74
N THR A 204 5.65 2.43 -20.29
CA THR A 204 5.59 0.98 -20.11
C THR A 204 6.65 0.20 -20.86
N HIS A 205 7.40 0.82 -21.77
CA HIS A 205 8.46 0.13 -22.50
C HIS A 205 9.80 0.11 -21.75
N GLY A 206 9.89 0.68 -20.55
CA GLY A 206 11.14 0.75 -19.79
C GLY A 206 12.20 1.68 -20.39
N ARG A 207 11.86 2.37 -21.48
CA ARG A 207 12.70 3.29 -22.24
C ARG A 207 12.16 4.71 -22.12
N SER A 208 13.01 5.73 -22.12
CA SER A 208 12.57 7.12 -22.10
C SER A 208 12.83 7.82 -23.42
N ARG A 209 11.88 8.65 -23.84
CA ARG A 209 12.05 9.52 -25.02
C ARG A 209 13.28 10.43 -24.91
N LEU A 210 13.60 10.88 -23.68
CA LEU A 210 14.76 11.72 -23.42
C LEU A 210 16.06 11.02 -23.87
N GLU A 211 16.20 9.72 -23.64
CA GLU A 211 17.37 8.96 -24.09
C GLU A 211 17.51 8.98 -25.61
N PHE A 212 16.42 8.75 -26.35
CA PHE A 212 16.43 8.81 -27.82
C PHE A 212 16.82 10.19 -28.35
N GLU A 213 16.26 11.24 -27.75
CA GLU A 213 16.56 12.63 -28.14
C GLU A 213 18.01 13.00 -27.83
N VAL A 214 18.50 12.69 -26.63
CA VAL A 214 19.89 12.96 -26.23
C VAL A 214 20.86 12.16 -27.08
N ALA A 215 20.59 10.88 -27.37
CA ALA A 215 21.42 10.06 -28.24
C ALA A 215 21.52 10.63 -29.66
N ALA A 216 20.39 11.02 -30.26
CA ALA A 216 20.38 11.59 -31.60
C ALA A 216 21.17 12.92 -31.66
N LEU A 217 21.03 13.76 -30.63
CA LEU A 217 21.77 15.02 -30.54
C LEU A 217 23.27 14.79 -30.33
N LEU A 218 23.66 13.86 -29.46
CA LEU A 218 25.06 13.49 -29.24
C LEU A 218 25.69 12.93 -30.52
N SER A 219 25.00 12.01 -31.22
CA SER A 219 25.49 11.48 -32.49
C SER A 219 25.62 12.56 -33.56
N ALA A 220 24.65 13.47 -33.69
CA ALA A 220 24.73 14.56 -34.66
C ALA A 220 25.87 15.56 -34.36
N ALA A 221 26.15 15.82 -33.08
CA ALA A 221 27.14 16.80 -32.64
C ALA A 221 28.58 16.24 -32.55
N THR A 222 28.74 14.95 -32.30
CA THR A 222 30.05 14.29 -32.17
C THR A 222 30.45 13.50 -33.41
N GLY A 223 29.48 13.12 -34.26
CA GLY A 223 29.68 12.18 -35.36
C GLY A 223 29.82 10.71 -34.92
N LEU A 224 29.81 10.42 -33.62
CA LEU A 224 29.97 9.07 -33.09
C LEU A 224 28.65 8.29 -33.08
N VAL A 225 28.77 6.96 -33.14
CA VAL A 225 27.63 6.07 -32.88
C VAL A 225 27.25 6.14 -31.40
N VAL A 226 25.97 6.41 -31.11
CA VAL A 226 25.40 6.33 -29.76
C VAL A 226 24.35 5.23 -29.71
N GLU A 227 24.67 4.16 -28.99
CA GLU A 227 23.80 3.00 -28.81
C GLU A 227 22.88 3.21 -27.60
N LEU A 228 21.60 2.88 -27.75
CA LEU A 228 20.59 2.99 -26.70
C LEU A 228 20.31 1.63 -26.06
N HIS A 229 20.01 1.62 -24.76
CA HIS A 229 19.48 0.46 -24.02
C HIS A 229 20.31 -0.81 -24.17
N GLN A 230 21.63 -0.67 -24.29
CA GLN A 230 22.51 -1.83 -24.41
C GLN A 230 22.58 -2.58 -23.09
N THR A 231 22.67 -3.91 -23.19
CA THR A 231 22.84 -4.75 -22.02
C THR A 231 24.31 -5.10 -21.82
N VAL A 232 24.87 -4.67 -20.71
CA VAL A 232 26.19 -5.08 -20.23
C VAL A 232 26.06 -6.31 -19.34
N THR A 233 26.87 -7.33 -19.60
CA THR A 233 26.99 -8.50 -18.72
C THR A 233 28.11 -8.25 -17.72
N LEU A 234 27.77 -8.20 -16.44
CA LEU A 234 28.74 -8.05 -15.36
C LEU A 234 29.51 -9.35 -15.14
N ALA A 235 30.69 -9.28 -14.52
CA ALA A 235 31.49 -10.45 -14.11
C ALA A 235 30.71 -11.51 -13.30
N THR A 236 29.64 -11.09 -12.60
CA THR A 236 28.72 -11.99 -11.86
C THR A 236 27.76 -12.79 -12.76
N GLY A 237 27.83 -12.63 -14.08
CA GLY A 237 26.84 -13.14 -15.04
C GLY A 237 25.53 -12.34 -15.07
N ARG A 238 25.37 -11.36 -14.17
CA ARG A 238 24.18 -10.52 -14.11
C ARG A 238 24.18 -9.50 -15.24
N ARG A 239 23.04 -9.39 -15.93
CA ARG A 239 22.81 -8.43 -17.00
C ARG A 239 22.32 -7.07 -16.46
N ARG A 240 22.83 -5.98 -17.03
CA ARG A 240 22.49 -4.58 -16.73
C ARG A 240 22.22 -3.79 -17.99
N GLU A 241 21.06 -3.18 -18.07
CA GLU A 241 20.77 -2.20 -19.12
C GLU A 241 21.37 -0.84 -18.74
N VAL A 242 21.96 -0.18 -19.74
CA VAL A 242 22.54 1.17 -19.63
C VAL A 242 21.85 2.11 -20.61
N ASP A 243 21.80 3.40 -20.25
CA ASP A 243 20.96 4.35 -20.98
C ASP A 243 21.54 4.63 -22.37
N LEU A 244 22.79 5.12 -22.42
CA LEU A 244 23.55 5.31 -23.64
C LEU A 244 24.93 4.64 -23.55
N ARG A 245 25.42 4.13 -24.68
CA ARG A 245 26.77 3.59 -24.84
C ARG A 245 27.42 4.15 -26.10
N LEU A 246 28.64 4.66 -25.96
CA LEU A 246 29.49 5.03 -27.08
C LEU A 246 30.49 3.86 -27.26
N PRO A 247 30.38 3.05 -28.33
CA PRO A 247 31.26 1.90 -28.52
C PRO A 247 32.69 2.29 -28.89
N GLU A 248 32.85 3.38 -29.65
CA GLU A 248 34.12 3.87 -30.18
C GLU A 248 35.00 4.50 -29.10
N VAL A 249 34.37 5.08 -28.09
CA VAL A 249 35.00 5.60 -26.87
C VAL A 249 34.30 4.90 -25.72
N PRO A 250 34.84 3.79 -25.15
CA PRO A 250 34.12 2.80 -24.34
C PRO A 250 33.53 3.38 -23.03
N LEU A 251 32.52 4.21 -23.21
CA LEU A 251 31.93 5.13 -22.26
C LEU A 251 30.45 4.80 -22.17
N ILE A 252 30.00 4.66 -20.94
CA ILE A 252 28.60 4.51 -20.60
C ILE A 252 28.12 5.85 -20.06
N ILE A 253 27.00 6.33 -20.60
CA ILE A 253 26.36 7.55 -20.16
C ILE A 253 25.01 7.20 -19.54
N GLU A 254 24.82 7.60 -18.29
CA GLU A 254 23.58 7.43 -17.55
C GLU A 254 22.90 8.78 -17.40
N LEU A 255 21.59 8.83 -17.67
CA LEU A 255 20.75 10.02 -17.61
C LEU A 255 19.85 9.91 -16.38
N ASP A 256 20.03 10.79 -15.40
CA ASP A 256 19.25 10.78 -14.16
C ASP A 256 18.32 11.99 -14.06
N PRO A 257 17.16 11.97 -14.76
CA PRO A 257 16.13 12.98 -14.55
C PRO A 257 15.60 12.89 -13.11
N MET A 258 15.04 13.98 -12.59
CA MET A 258 14.70 14.10 -11.15
C MET A 258 13.83 12.96 -10.57
N GLY A 259 12.97 12.32 -11.37
CA GLY A 259 11.93 11.38 -10.94
C GLY A 259 12.36 10.29 -9.93
N SER A 260 12.71 9.09 -10.40
CA SER A 260 12.99 7.92 -9.54
C SER A 260 14.35 7.94 -8.84
N HIS A 261 15.11 9.02 -8.99
CA HIS A 261 16.49 9.16 -8.51
C HIS A 261 16.59 10.01 -7.23
N ALA A 262 15.52 10.74 -6.88
CA ALA A 262 15.52 11.63 -5.72
C ALA A 262 15.33 10.92 -4.36
N SER A 263 14.77 9.71 -4.34
CA SER A 263 14.61 8.96 -3.08
C SER A 263 15.92 8.33 -2.64
N SER A 264 16.07 8.04 -1.34
CA SER A 264 17.23 7.32 -0.79
C SER A 264 17.47 6.00 -1.51
N GLU A 265 16.42 5.22 -1.78
CA GLU A 265 16.54 3.96 -2.52
C GLU A 265 16.93 4.16 -3.98
N GLY A 266 16.57 5.30 -4.57
CA GLY A 266 17.02 5.74 -5.89
C GLY A 266 18.52 5.98 -5.91
N VAL A 267 19.01 6.79 -4.96
CA VAL A 267 20.43 7.09 -4.79
C VAL A 267 21.26 5.82 -4.54
N ASP A 268 20.79 4.91 -3.68
CA ASP A 268 21.45 3.62 -3.43
C ASP A 268 21.50 2.74 -4.68
N ARG A 269 20.45 2.76 -5.50
CA ARG A 269 20.39 2.01 -6.76
C ARG A 269 21.39 2.56 -7.77
N ASP A 270 21.43 3.87 -7.94
CA ASP A 270 22.35 4.57 -8.85
C ASP A 270 23.81 4.34 -8.43
N THR A 271 24.09 4.46 -7.13
CA THR A 271 25.41 4.19 -6.51
C THR A 271 25.87 2.78 -6.85
N ARG A 272 25.04 1.77 -6.56
CA ARG A 272 25.35 0.37 -6.83
C ARG A 272 25.50 0.07 -8.32
N LYS A 273 24.66 0.67 -9.19
CA LYS A 273 24.77 0.49 -10.64
C LYS A 273 26.10 1.05 -11.15
N THR A 274 26.45 2.26 -10.72
CA THR A 274 27.70 2.94 -11.08
C THR A 274 28.92 2.15 -10.64
N GLN A 275 28.98 1.71 -9.37
CA GLN A 275 30.05 0.84 -8.85
C GLN A 275 30.21 -0.44 -9.66
N GLN A 276 29.10 -1.09 -10.05
CA GLN A 276 29.12 -2.32 -10.84
C GLN A 276 29.68 -2.10 -12.25
N LEU A 277 29.36 -0.98 -12.89
CA LEU A 277 29.86 -0.65 -14.22
C LEU A 277 31.36 -0.34 -14.20
N ILE A 278 31.82 0.45 -13.24
CA ILE A 278 33.24 0.77 -13.05
C ILE A 278 34.05 -0.49 -12.74
N ALA A 279 33.56 -1.33 -11.81
CA ALA A 279 34.21 -2.60 -11.48
C ALA A 279 34.28 -3.57 -12.67
N ASN A 280 33.44 -3.37 -13.69
CA ASN A 280 33.45 -4.14 -14.94
C ASN A 280 34.30 -3.47 -16.04
N GLY A 281 35.11 -2.47 -15.70
CA GLY A 281 36.07 -1.82 -16.58
C GLY A 281 35.50 -0.74 -17.49
N HIS A 282 34.28 -0.26 -17.25
CA HIS A 282 33.68 0.79 -18.07
C HIS A 282 33.98 2.18 -17.52
N ALA A 283 34.32 3.12 -18.41
CA ALA A 283 34.22 4.54 -18.09
C ALA A 283 32.74 4.92 -17.95
N VAL A 284 32.40 5.68 -16.91
CA VAL A 284 31.00 6.07 -16.63
C VAL A 284 30.91 7.57 -16.53
N LEU A 285 29.98 8.16 -17.28
CA LEU A 285 29.53 9.55 -17.12
C LEU A 285 28.07 9.54 -16.66
N ARG A 286 27.78 10.24 -15.55
CA ARG A 286 26.42 10.39 -15.02
C ARG A 286 25.96 11.84 -15.15
N ALA A 287 25.01 12.07 -16.05
CA ALA A 287 24.32 13.34 -16.18
C ALA A 287 23.14 13.37 -15.21
N ARG A 288 23.22 14.17 -14.14
CA ARG A 288 22.18 14.24 -13.11
C ARG A 288 21.47 15.58 -13.11
N HIS A 289 20.15 15.55 -12.96
CA HIS A 289 19.36 16.75 -12.77
C HIS A 289 19.84 17.55 -11.53
N ARG A 290 19.95 18.87 -11.66
CA ARG A 290 20.27 19.81 -10.57
C ARG A 290 19.33 19.60 -9.37
N GLY A 291 19.90 19.26 -8.22
CA GLY A 291 19.17 18.95 -6.99
C GLY A 291 19.14 17.48 -6.61
N LEU A 292 19.67 16.58 -7.46
CA LEU A 292 20.02 15.22 -7.03
C LEU A 292 21.38 15.21 -6.34
N PRO A 293 21.60 14.38 -5.30
CA PRO A 293 22.89 14.28 -4.66
C PRO A 293 23.93 13.66 -5.61
N VAL A 294 25.19 14.05 -5.42
CA VAL A 294 26.36 13.38 -5.99
C VAL A 294 26.48 12.00 -5.34
N LEU A 295 26.86 10.99 -6.11
CA LEU A 295 26.99 9.63 -5.60
C LEU A 295 28.32 9.49 -4.86
N GLY A 296 28.33 8.77 -3.74
CA GLY A 296 29.55 8.43 -2.99
C GLY A 296 30.37 7.32 -3.66
N VAL A 297 30.70 7.49 -4.94
CA VAL A 297 31.45 6.53 -5.76
C VAL A 297 32.59 7.28 -6.46
N ASP A 298 33.81 6.79 -6.33
CA ASP A 298 34.96 7.35 -7.06
C ASP A 298 35.04 6.79 -8.48
N GLY A 299 35.69 7.53 -9.39
CA GLY A 299 36.02 7.03 -10.72
C GLY A 299 34.92 7.16 -11.79
N TYR A 300 33.91 7.99 -11.58
CA TYR A 300 32.95 8.39 -12.62
C TYR A 300 32.95 9.90 -12.87
N VAL A 301 32.58 10.31 -14.07
CA VAL A 301 32.41 11.72 -14.43
C VAL A 301 31.00 12.16 -14.07
N HIS A 302 30.86 13.12 -13.16
CA HIS A 302 29.57 13.71 -12.81
C HIS A 302 29.35 15.01 -13.58
N VAL A 303 28.20 15.14 -14.26
CA VAL A 303 27.76 16.40 -14.83
C VAL A 303 26.37 16.78 -14.32
N GLU A 304 26.18 18.05 -13.99
CA GLU A 304 24.90 18.57 -13.50
C GLU A 304 24.13 19.23 -14.65
N VAL A 305 22.86 18.83 -14.83
CA VAL A 305 21.99 19.37 -15.87
C VAL A 305 20.93 20.29 -15.26
N ALA A 306 20.69 21.43 -15.91
CA ALA A 306 19.67 22.39 -15.48
C ALA A 306 18.27 21.75 -15.39
N PRO A 307 17.36 22.28 -14.55
CA PRO A 307 16.05 21.68 -14.35
C PRO A 307 15.23 21.55 -15.64
N GLY A 308 14.53 20.41 -15.78
CA GLY A 308 13.64 20.12 -16.91
C GLY A 308 14.10 18.97 -17.81
N LEU A 309 13.34 18.74 -18.88
CA LEU A 309 13.53 17.63 -19.83
C LEU A 309 13.91 18.11 -21.24
N ASN A 310 14.48 19.31 -21.37
CA ASN A 310 14.96 19.81 -22.66
C ASN A 310 16.19 19.00 -23.09
N ALA A 311 16.03 18.06 -24.02
CA ALA A 311 17.10 17.14 -24.43
C ALA A 311 18.39 17.83 -24.91
N TRP A 312 18.30 19.01 -25.53
CA TRP A 312 19.50 19.76 -25.93
C TRP A 312 20.32 20.25 -24.74
N SER A 313 19.67 20.67 -23.65
CA SER A 313 20.36 21.06 -22.42
C SER A 313 21.15 19.89 -21.82
N TRP A 314 20.62 18.68 -21.91
CA TRP A 314 21.30 17.45 -21.50
C TRP A 314 22.47 17.13 -22.42
N ALA A 315 22.21 17.04 -23.73
CA ALA A 315 23.22 16.72 -24.73
C ALA A 315 24.39 17.71 -24.72
N ARG A 316 24.13 19.02 -24.57
CA ARG A 316 25.17 20.05 -24.55
C ARG A 316 26.07 19.98 -23.32
N VAL A 317 25.51 19.69 -22.13
CA VAL A 317 26.33 19.53 -20.92
C VAL A 317 27.21 18.29 -21.01
N ILE A 318 26.64 17.18 -21.50
CA ILE A 318 27.41 15.95 -21.77
C ILE A 318 28.49 16.23 -22.81
N GLY A 319 28.14 16.83 -23.93
CA GLY A 319 29.03 17.17 -25.04
C GLY A 319 30.23 18.00 -24.64
N ARG A 320 30.03 19.05 -23.82
CA ARG A 320 31.14 19.84 -23.26
C ARG A 320 32.07 19.04 -22.36
N SER A 321 31.53 18.06 -21.63
CA SER A 321 32.33 17.15 -20.81
C SER A 321 33.11 16.16 -21.67
N LEU A 322 32.54 15.70 -22.79
CA LEU A 322 33.23 14.88 -23.80
C LEU A 322 34.38 15.65 -24.45
N ASP A 323 34.14 16.91 -24.83
CA ASP A 323 35.15 17.79 -25.42
C ASP A 323 36.35 18.00 -24.49
N ALA A 324 36.09 18.24 -23.19
CA ALA A 324 37.12 18.33 -22.16
C ALA A 324 37.93 17.03 -21.98
N GLN A 325 37.40 15.89 -22.43
CA GLN A 325 38.06 14.58 -22.43
C GLN A 325 38.69 14.24 -23.79
N GLY A 326 38.75 15.20 -24.72
CA GLY A 326 39.37 15.04 -26.04
C GLY A 326 38.45 14.41 -27.09
N ILE A 327 37.15 14.26 -26.80
CA ILE A 327 36.16 13.75 -27.76
C ILE A 327 35.47 14.95 -28.40
N ALA A 328 35.73 15.16 -29.70
CA ALA A 328 35.26 16.34 -30.42
C ALA A 328 33.75 16.56 -30.29
N TRP A 329 33.37 17.78 -29.92
CA TRP A 329 31.98 18.23 -29.83
C TRP A 329 31.76 19.48 -30.68
N LYS A 330 30.67 19.49 -31.46
CA LYS A 330 30.20 20.67 -32.17
C LYS A 330 28.82 21.10 -31.67
N ASP A 331 28.71 22.33 -31.19
CA ASP A 331 27.39 22.93 -30.90
C ASP A 331 26.57 22.97 -32.20
N LEU A 332 25.35 22.42 -32.16
CA LEU A 332 24.42 22.37 -33.28
C LEU A 332 23.64 23.68 -33.37
N ASP A 333 23.37 24.13 -34.60
CA ASP A 333 22.42 25.20 -34.85
C ASP A 333 20.96 24.72 -34.70
N GLN A 334 20.01 25.64 -34.85
CA GLN A 334 18.60 25.33 -34.65
C GLN A 334 18.08 24.26 -35.62
N ASP A 335 18.58 24.24 -36.85
CA ASP A 335 18.18 23.28 -37.89
C ASP A 335 18.75 21.89 -37.59
N GLY A 336 20.02 21.81 -37.17
CA GLY A 336 20.65 20.56 -36.73
C GLY A 336 19.96 19.96 -35.51
N ILE A 337 19.62 20.78 -34.51
CA ILE A 337 18.84 20.33 -33.34
C ILE A 337 17.47 19.80 -33.78
N THR A 338 16.77 20.53 -34.63
CA THR A 338 15.42 20.16 -35.11
C THR A 338 15.45 18.85 -35.90
N SER A 339 16.43 18.68 -36.78
CA SER A 339 16.63 17.46 -37.56
C SER A 339 16.89 16.24 -36.65
N ALA A 340 17.81 16.36 -35.69
CA ALA A 340 18.14 15.29 -34.74
C ALA A 340 16.94 14.89 -33.87
N LEU A 341 16.20 15.87 -33.33
CA LEU A 341 15.00 15.61 -32.52
C LEU A 341 13.86 15.00 -33.34
N THR A 342 13.75 15.36 -34.63
CA THR A 342 12.76 14.76 -35.55
C THR A 342 13.09 13.29 -35.80
N ALA A 343 14.36 12.98 -36.07
CA ALA A 343 14.83 11.61 -36.23
C ALA A 343 14.61 10.77 -34.96
N ALA A 344 14.93 11.34 -33.79
CA ALA A 344 14.66 10.71 -32.49
C ALA A 344 13.17 10.44 -32.27
N THR A 345 12.30 11.41 -32.60
CA THR A 345 10.84 11.27 -32.47
C THR A 345 10.31 10.16 -33.36
N ARG A 346 10.77 10.05 -34.61
CA ARG A 346 10.39 8.96 -35.51
C ARG A 346 10.78 7.59 -34.93
N ARG A 347 12.04 7.44 -34.51
CA ARG A 347 12.55 6.19 -33.92
C ARG A 347 11.82 5.83 -32.62
N TRP A 348 11.51 6.83 -31.80
CA TRP A 348 10.71 6.64 -30.59
C TRP A 348 9.30 6.14 -30.90
N SER A 349 8.63 6.73 -31.90
CA SER A 349 7.31 6.28 -32.34
C SER A 349 7.31 4.85 -32.87
N GLU A 350 8.34 4.44 -33.61
CA GLU A 350 8.51 3.04 -34.05
C GLU A 350 8.62 2.09 -32.86
N VAL A 351 9.38 2.45 -31.82
CA VAL A 351 9.52 1.65 -30.59
C VAL A 351 8.21 1.56 -29.82
N CYS A 352 7.48 2.67 -29.69
CA CYS A 352 6.17 2.67 -29.05
C CYS A 352 5.12 1.84 -29.80
N ALA A 353 5.20 1.82 -31.14
CA ALA A 353 4.31 1.06 -31.99
C ALA A 353 4.63 -0.45 -32.02
N ALA A 354 5.70 -0.90 -31.35
CA ALA A 354 6.07 -2.29 -31.23
C ALA A 354 5.82 -2.84 -29.81
N PRO A 355 5.45 -4.13 -29.67
CA PRO A 355 5.39 -4.76 -28.37
C PRO A 355 6.80 -4.78 -27.72
N PRO A 356 6.89 -4.68 -26.39
CA PRO A 356 8.17 -4.79 -25.69
C PRO A 356 8.78 -6.17 -25.95
N SER A 357 10.11 -6.24 -26.03
CA SER A 357 10.85 -7.49 -26.21
C SER A 357 11.91 -7.65 -25.11
N PRO A 358 11.86 -8.71 -24.28
CA PRO A 358 10.76 -9.67 -24.21
C PRO A 358 9.48 -9.05 -23.65
N SER A 359 8.32 -9.45 -24.18
CA SER A 359 7.01 -9.19 -23.59
C SER A 359 6.72 -10.16 -22.45
N ALA A 360 5.64 -9.92 -21.71
CA ALA A 360 5.17 -10.85 -20.68
C ALA A 360 4.73 -12.18 -21.27
N ARG A 361 4.21 -12.19 -22.51
CA ARG A 361 3.95 -13.43 -23.25
C ARG A 361 5.25 -14.17 -23.56
N ASP A 362 6.27 -13.48 -24.06
CA ASP A 362 7.55 -14.11 -24.40
C ASP A 362 8.21 -14.74 -23.18
N ALA A 363 8.15 -14.06 -22.03
CA ALA A 363 8.73 -14.56 -20.79
C ALA A 363 7.91 -15.70 -20.15
N ALA A 364 6.59 -15.71 -20.35
CA ALA A 364 5.71 -16.70 -19.74
C ALA A 364 4.48 -16.99 -20.65
N PRO A 365 4.62 -17.83 -21.69
CA PRO A 365 3.58 -18.01 -22.71
C PRO A 365 2.24 -18.50 -22.17
N HIS A 366 2.26 -19.39 -21.17
CA HIS A 366 1.06 -19.93 -20.51
C HIS A 366 0.16 -18.85 -19.88
N LEU A 367 0.69 -17.65 -19.62
CA LEU A 367 -0.09 -16.53 -19.10
C LEU A 367 -1.10 -16.00 -20.10
N ALA A 368 -0.87 -16.20 -21.41
CA ALA A 368 -1.81 -15.75 -22.44
C ALA A 368 -3.18 -16.41 -22.28
N ASP A 369 -3.22 -17.71 -21.94
CA ASP A 369 -4.46 -18.47 -21.76
C ASP A 369 -5.19 -18.07 -20.47
N GLU A 370 -4.41 -17.72 -19.44
CA GLU A 370 -4.94 -17.29 -18.15
C GLU A 370 -5.38 -15.82 -18.12
N PHE A 371 -4.82 -14.97 -18.98
CA PHE A 371 -5.09 -13.53 -18.95
C PHE A 371 -6.53 -13.22 -19.38
N ARG A 372 -7.21 -12.34 -18.64
CA ARG A 372 -8.57 -11.87 -18.97
C ARG A 372 -8.62 -10.38 -19.27
N ARG A 373 -8.06 -9.55 -18.39
CA ARG A 373 -7.98 -8.10 -18.61
C ARG A 373 -6.95 -7.44 -17.72
N ASN A 374 -6.41 -6.33 -18.20
CA ASN A 374 -5.63 -5.41 -17.39
C ASN A 374 -6.58 -4.41 -16.71
N LEU A 375 -6.45 -4.25 -15.39
CA LEU A 375 -7.26 -3.35 -14.57
C LEU A 375 -6.73 -1.92 -14.57
N ASP A 376 -5.41 -1.77 -14.62
CA ASP A 376 -4.75 -0.47 -14.52
C ASP A 376 -4.68 0.20 -15.91
N HIS A 377 -4.55 -0.58 -16.99
CA HIS A 377 -4.59 -0.12 -18.38
C HIS A 377 -5.52 -0.98 -19.25
N PRO A 378 -6.84 -0.68 -19.28
CA PRO A 378 -7.82 -1.45 -20.06
C PRO A 378 -7.45 -1.56 -21.55
N GLY A 379 -7.65 -2.74 -22.13
CA GLY A 379 -7.32 -3.02 -23.55
C GLY A 379 -5.87 -3.45 -23.79
N ARG A 380 -4.97 -3.28 -22.82
CA ARG A 380 -3.57 -3.70 -22.94
C ARG A 380 -3.40 -5.18 -22.58
N GLY A 381 -3.02 -5.99 -23.56
CA GLY A 381 -2.75 -7.42 -23.41
C GLY A 381 -1.32 -7.75 -22.94
N VAL A 382 -1.08 -9.03 -22.60
CA VAL A 382 0.24 -9.53 -22.16
C VAL A 382 1.36 -9.41 -23.21
N ASP A 383 0.98 -9.28 -24.47
CA ASP A 383 1.88 -8.96 -25.59
C ASP A 383 2.48 -7.55 -25.50
N TRP A 384 1.75 -6.63 -24.87
CA TRP A 384 2.07 -5.19 -24.81
C TRP A 384 2.54 -4.74 -23.42
N MET A 385 2.94 -5.70 -22.59
CA MET A 385 3.43 -5.46 -21.24
C MET A 385 4.79 -6.13 -21.06
N PRO A 386 5.81 -5.46 -20.52
CA PRO A 386 7.07 -6.11 -20.18
C PRO A 386 6.89 -7.06 -18.98
N PRO A 387 7.75 -8.08 -18.80
CA PRO A 387 7.65 -9.05 -17.70
C PRO A 387 7.66 -8.40 -16.31
N GLY A 388 8.36 -7.27 -16.12
CA GLY A 388 8.41 -6.54 -14.85
C GLY A 388 7.21 -5.63 -14.57
N CYS A 389 6.21 -5.60 -15.45
CA CYS A 389 5.04 -4.74 -15.31
C CYS A 389 4.32 -4.97 -13.99
N THR A 390 4.00 -3.89 -13.28
CA THR A 390 3.36 -3.96 -11.96
C THR A 390 1.84 -3.87 -12.03
N ASP A 391 1.27 -3.83 -13.24
CA ASP A 391 -0.16 -3.72 -13.47
C ASP A 391 -0.90 -4.89 -12.82
N ARG A 392 -2.05 -4.56 -12.23
CA ARG A 392 -3.02 -5.53 -11.73
C ARG A 392 -3.84 -6.05 -12.90
N CYS A 393 -3.98 -7.36 -12.98
CA CYS A 393 -4.75 -8.02 -14.01
C CYS A 393 -5.70 -9.03 -13.39
N VAL A 394 -6.78 -9.32 -14.10
CA VAL A 394 -7.66 -10.45 -13.82
C VAL A 394 -7.18 -11.66 -14.61
N TRP A 395 -7.07 -12.78 -13.91
CA TRP A 395 -6.60 -14.05 -14.42
C TRP A 395 -7.68 -15.11 -14.24
N GLN A 396 -7.67 -16.14 -15.07
CA GLN A 396 -8.51 -17.33 -14.94
C GLN A 396 -7.67 -18.59 -15.01
N CYS A 397 -7.87 -19.49 -14.05
CA CYS A 397 -7.09 -20.70 -13.92
C CYS A 397 -7.58 -21.70 -14.97
N GLN A 398 -6.69 -22.26 -15.77
CA GLN A 398 -7.08 -23.30 -16.73
C GLN A 398 -7.45 -24.63 -16.04
N MET A 399 -7.05 -24.85 -14.78
CA MET A 399 -7.36 -26.09 -14.06
C MET A 399 -8.69 -26.04 -13.29
N CYS A 400 -8.96 -24.94 -12.57
CA CYS A 400 -10.15 -24.83 -11.71
C CYS A 400 -11.14 -23.76 -12.16
N LEU A 401 -10.87 -23.08 -13.28
CA LEU A 401 -11.72 -22.06 -13.93
C LEU A 401 -12.08 -20.83 -13.09
N ARG A 402 -11.62 -20.77 -11.84
CA ARG A 402 -11.79 -19.60 -10.97
C ARG A 402 -10.95 -18.43 -11.45
N THR A 403 -11.51 -17.24 -11.27
CA THR A 403 -10.83 -15.98 -11.54
C THR A 403 -10.24 -15.39 -10.27
N TRP A 404 -9.12 -14.69 -10.41
CA TRP A 404 -8.54 -13.90 -9.32
C TRP A 404 -7.77 -12.69 -9.87
N GLU A 405 -7.48 -11.76 -8.97
CA GLU A 405 -6.66 -10.58 -9.26
C GLU A 405 -5.22 -10.78 -8.81
N ALA A 406 -4.26 -10.47 -9.67
CA ALA A 406 -2.84 -10.50 -9.34
C ALA A 406 -2.05 -9.54 -10.24
N ARG A 407 -0.89 -9.08 -9.74
CA ARG A 407 0.05 -8.28 -10.53
C ARG A 407 0.79 -9.11 -11.56
N LEU A 408 1.05 -8.55 -12.74
CA LEU A 408 1.78 -9.25 -13.81
C LEU A 408 3.18 -9.69 -13.37
N ASP A 409 3.96 -8.82 -12.72
CA ASP A 409 5.33 -9.13 -12.26
C ASP A 409 5.41 -10.35 -11.32
N LYS A 410 4.33 -10.64 -10.59
CA LYS A 410 4.26 -11.81 -9.69
C LYS A 410 3.99 -13.10 -10.45
N ARG A 411 3.31 -13.01 -11.59
CA ARG A 411 3.00 -14.12 -12.49
C ARG A 411 4.20 -14.48 -13.37
N THR A 412 4.84 -13.48 -13.99
CA THR A 412 5.96 -13.63 -14.93
C THR A 412 7.29 -13.91 -14.24
N LEU A 413 7.72 -13.04 -13.31
CA LEU A 413 9.06 -13.12 -12.71
C LEU A 413 9.14 -14.03 -11.49
N ARG A 414 8.02 -14.23 -10.78
CA ARG A 414 7.95 -15.09 -9.58
C ARG A 414 7.20 -16.41 -9.81
N GLY A 415 6.59 -16.61 -10.98
CA GLY A 415 5.85 -17.83 -11.30
C GLY A 415 4.67 -18.13 -10.37
N GLN A 416 4.05 -17.11 -9.75
CA GLN A 416 2.89 -17.33 -8.88
C GLN A 416 1.68 -17.77 -9.70
N GLY A 417 1.16 -18.95 -9.42
CA GLY A 417 -0.03 -19.51 -10.08
C GLY A 417 -1.34 -19.18 -9.37
N CYS A 418 -2.38 -19.95 -9.71
CA CYS A 418 -3.70 -19.84 -9.08
C CYS A 418 -3.62 -20.06 -7.55
N PRO A 419 -4.12 -19.13 -6.71
CA PRO A 419 -4.03 -19.24 -5.26
C PRO A 419 -4.83 -20.42 -4.71
N ASP A 420 -5.97 -20.77 -5.32
CA ASP A 420 -6.76 -21.89 -4.84
C ASP A 420 -6.12 -23.25 -5.17
N CYS A 421 -5.63 -23.44 -6.39
CA CYS A 421 -4.90 -24.65 -6.75
C CYS A 421 -3.65 -24.79 -5.88
N GLY A 422 -2.96 -23.68 -5.59
CA GLY A 422 -1.84 -23.65 -4.65
C GLY A 422 -2.24 -24.10 -3.24
N ARG A 423 -3.36 -23.58 -2.71
CA ARG A 423 -3.90 -24.01 -1.41
C ARG A 423 -4.27 -25.49 -1.39
N GLN A 424 -4.91 -26.00 -2.45
CA GLN A 424 -5.31 -27.39 -2.54
C GLN A 424 -4.10 -28.33 -2.62
N LYS A 425 -3.08 -27.99 -3.41
CA LYS A 425 -1.80 -28.72 -3.46
C LYS A 425 -1.11 -28.73 -2.09
N LEU A 426 -1.08 -27.58 -1.40
CA LEU A 426 -0.50 -27.49 -0.06
C LEU A 426 -1.29 -28.34 0.95
N ALA A 427 -2.62 -28.31 0.92
CA ALA A 427 -3.46 -29.13 1.78
C ALA A 427 -3.20 -30.63 1.56
N GLN A 428 -3.09 -31.08 0.30
CA GLN A 428 -2.73 -32.46 -0.03
C GLN A 428 -1.33 -32.84 0.48
N ALA A 429 -0.34 -31.94 0.32
CA ALA A 429 1.02 -32.15 0.81
C ALA A 429 1.12 -32.19 2.34
N ILE A 430 0.24 -31.48 3.06
CA ILE A 430 0.16 -31.52 4.53
C ILE A 430 -0.42 -32.84 5.00
N ILE A 431 -1.47 -33.34 4.32
CA ILE A 431 -2.13 -34.60 4.67
C ILE A 431 -1.14 -35.76 4.52
N ARG A 432 -0.44 -35.85 3.39
CA ARG A 432 0.49 -36.95 3.12
C ARG A 432 1.75 -36.84 3.99
N PRO A 433 2.10 -37.86 4.80
CA PRO A 433 3.36 -37.89 5.52
C PRO A 433 4.54 -37.96 4.55
N LYS A 434 5.70 -37.43 4.96
CA LYS A 434 6.95 -37.73 4.26
C LYS A 434 7.34 -39.19 4.57
N SER A 435 8.22 -39.76 3.76
CA SER A 435 8.79 -41.09 4.03
C SER A 435 9.36 -41.13 5.46
N GLY A 436 8.98 -42.15 6.24
CA GLY A 436 9.39 -42.31 7.63
C GLY A 436 8.65 -41.43 8.64
N GLU A 437 7.59 -40.72 8.25
CA GLU A 437 6.75 -39.90 9.16
C GLU A 437 5.31 -40.40 9.25
N SER A 438 4.98 -41.52 8.61
CA SER A 438 3.63 -42.05 8.64
C SER A 438 3.25 -42.61 10.01
N LEU A 439 1.96 -42.86 10.22
CA LEU A 439 1.45 -43.48 11.43
C LEU A 439 2.01 -44.90 11.58
N GLU A 440 2.14 -45.63 10.47
CA GLU A 440 2.74 -46.97 10.44
C GLU A 440 4.22 -46.93 10.84
N ASP A 441 4.99 -45.96 10.32
CA ASP A 441 6.42 -45.84 10.63
C ASP A 441 6.70 -45.49 12.10
N ARG A 442 5.85 -44.64 12.69
CA ARG A 442 6.12 -44.03 14.01
C ARG A 442 5.38 -44.70 15.16
N GLU A 443 4.22 -45.29 14.89
CA GLU A 443 3.32 -45.82 15.91
C GLU A 443 2.66 -47.13 15.41
N PRO A 444 3.46 -48.18 15.11
CA PRO A 444 2.97 -49.41 14.47
C PRO A 444 1.85 -50.10 15.25
N ASP A 445 1.94 -50.13 16.59
CA ASP A 445 0.91 -50.72 17.45
C ASP A 445 -0.44 -49.99 17.33
N ILE A 446 -0.41 -48.67 17.14
CA ILE A 446 -1.61 -47.85 16.96
C ILE A 446 -2.14 -48.02 15.54
N ALA A 447 -1.25 -48.09 14.55
CA ALA A 447 -1.57 -48.32 13.15
C ALA A 447 -2.26 -49.67 12.93
N ALA A 448 -1.84 -50.73 13.65
CA ALA A 448 -2.46 -52.05 13.58
C ALA A 448 -3.92 -52.09 14.05
N GLU A 449 -4.35 -51.11 14.87
CA GLU A 449 -5.74 -50.97 15.29
C GLU A 449 -6.61 -50.20 14.29
N LEU A 450 -6.05 -49.66 13.20
CA LEU A 450 -6.78 -48.89 12.19
C LEU A 450 -7.63 -49.81 11.32
N VAL A 451 -8.94 -49.59 11.30
CA VAL A 451 -9.86 -50.30 10.40
C VAL A 451 -10.02 -49.55 9.09
N LYS A 452 -10.34 -48.24 9.16
CA LYS A 452 -10.48 -47.37 7.98
C LYS A 452 -10.45 -45.89 8.34
N VAL A 453 -10.05 -45.06 7.38
CA VAL A 453 -10.27 -43.61 7.43
C VAL A 453 -11.70 -43.33 6.95
N ILE A 454 -12.49 -42.62 7.76
CA ILE A 454 -13.94 -42.45 7.52
C ILE A 454 -14.20 -41.59 6.29
N SER A 455 -13.41 -40.53 6.09
CA SER A 455 -13.58 -39.60 4.96
C SER A 455 -13.11 -40.16 3.62
N ASP A 456 -12.19 -41.13 3.64
CA ASP A 456 -11.62 -41.74 2.44
C ASP A 456 -11.14 -43.16 2.76
N PRO A 457 -11.97 -44.20 2.52
CA PRO A 457 -11.63 -45.58 2.83
C PRO A 457 -10.41 -46.14 2.07
N LEU A 458 -9.91 -45.45 1.03
CA LEU A 458 -8.71 -45.87 0.31
C LEU A 458 -7.41 -45.46 1.03
N MET A 459 -7.49 -44.54 2.00
CA MET A 459 -6.32 -44.12 2.77
C MET A 459 -5.93 -45.20 3.79
N THR A 460 -4.63 -45.48 3.85
CA THR A 460 -4.02 -46.46 4.75
C THR A 460 -3.30 -45.77 5.92
N ALA A 461 -2.71 -46.55 6.83
CA ALA A 461 -1.86 -45.99 7.89
C ALA A 461 -0.61 -45.27 7.34
N GLN A 462 -0.16 -45.60 6.11
CA GLN A 462 0.94 -44.90 5.44
C GLN A 462 0.56 -43.50 4.98
N ASP A 463 -0.72 -43.22 4.81
CA ASP A 463 -1.22 -41.93 4.35
C ASP A 463 -1.55 -40.97 5.52
N LEU A 464 -1.38 -41.42 6.76
CA LEU A 464 -1.72 -40.66 7.97
C LEU A 464 -0.47 -40.21 8.73
N ARG A 465 -0.49 -38.97 9.23
CA ARG A 465 0.46 -38.49 10.25
C ARG A 465 -0.09 -38.74 11.65
N ARG A 466 0.77 -38.94 12.65
CA ARG A 466 0.37 -38.97 14.08
C ARG A 466 -0.48 -37.78 14.51
N GLY A 467 -0.17 -36.58 13.99
CA GLY A 467 -0.90 -35.33 14.28
C GLY A 467 -2.20 -35.14 13.49
N SER A 468 -2.62 -36.10 12.67
CA SER A 468 -3.79 -35.98 11.81
C SER A 468 -5.08 -35.78 12.61
N GLY A 469 -5.93 -34.86 12.12
CA GLY A 469 -7.27 -34.61 12.62
C GLY A 469 -8.37 -35.38 11.86
N LEU A 470 -8.00 -36.26 10.93
CA LEU A 470 -8.97 -37.10 10.22
C LEU A 470 -9.61 -38.10 11.18
N LYS A 471 -10.92 -38.33 11.04
CA LYS A 471 -11.63 -39.33 11.84
C LYS A 471 -11.41 -40.73 11.25
N CYS A 472 -11.07 -41.67 12.11
CA CYS A 472 -10.80 -43.05 11.76
C CYS A 472 -11.65 -43.97 12.64
N LEU A 473 -12.04 -45.12 12.08
CA LEU A 473 -12.61 -46.23 12.83
C LEU A 473 -11.46 -47.11 13.31
N TRP A 474 -11.44 -47.42 14.61
CA TRP A 474 -10.40 -48.22 15.26
C TRP A 474 -11.02 -49.47 15.88
N GLN A 475 -10.28 -50.57 15.92
CA GLN A 475 -10.68 -51.79 16.60
C GLN A 475 -9.66 -52.16 17.67
N CYS A 476 -10.15 -52.45 18.87
CA CYS A 476 -9.28 -52.65 20.03
C CYS A 476 -8.65 -54.04 19.96
N SER A 477 -7.32 -54.11 19.93
CA SER A 477 -6.56 -55.37 19.95
C SER A 477 -6.85 -56.26 21.16
N VAL A 478 -7.29 -55.67 22.29
CA VAL A 478 -7.55 -56.39 23.56
C VAL A 478 -8.97 -56.92 23.68
N CYS A 479 -9.97 -56.19 23.19
CA CYS A 479 -11.38 -56.50 23.45
C CYS A 479 -12.28 -56.49 22.22
N GLY A 480 -11.73 -56.23 21.03
CA GLY A 480 -12.47 -56.18 19.77
C GLY A 480 -13.43 -55.00 19.62
N HIS A 481 -13.59 -54.14 20.63
CA HIS A 481 -14.50 -53.01 20.54
C HIS A 481 -14.05 -52.00 19.49
N GLU A 482 -14.99 -51.59 18.64
CA GLU A 482 -14.78 -50.58 17.62
C GLU A 482 -15.22 -49.19 18.08
N TRP A 483 -14.42 -48.16 17.78
CA TRP A 483 -14.76 -46.78 18.11
C TRP A 483 -14.16 -45.78 17.13
N GLU A 484 -14.78 -44.60 17.05
CA GLU A 484 -14.27 -43.48 16.27
C GLU A 484 -13.31 -42.60 17.08
N ALA A 485 -12.15 -42.31 16.51
CA ALA A 485 -11.20 -41.33 17.06
C ALA A 485 -10.28 -40.78 15.96
N THR A 486 -9.57 -39.69 16.25
CA THR A 486 -8.53 -39.13 15.38
C THR A 486 -7.15 -39.69 15.76
N PRO A 487 -6.20 -39.84 14.82
CA PRO A 487 -4.82 -40.26 15.14
C PRO A 487 -4.15 -39.37 16.19
N ASN A 488 -4.39 -38.06 16.17
CA ASN A 488 -3.80 -37.13 17.15
C ASN A 488 -4.29 -37.38 18.58
N ALA A 489 -5.53 -37.82 18.77
CA ALA A 489 -6.08 -38.17 20.07
C ALA A 489 -5.51 -39.49 20.59
N ARG A 490 -4.98 -40.34 19.71
CA ARG A 490 -4.40 -41.64 20.08
C ARG A 490 -2.87 -41.62 20.27
N THR A 491 -2.17 -40.68 19.64
CA THR A 491 -0.70 -40.68 19.56
C THR A 491 -0.02 -39.54 20.32
N ILE A 492 -0.70 -38.41 20.55
CA ILE A 492 -0.08 -37.24 21.19
C ILE A 492 -0.09 -37.40 22.74
N PRO A 493 1.08 -37.30 23.40
CA PRO A 493 1.16 -37.33 24.86
C PRO A 493 0.26 -36.28 25.53
N GLY A 494 -0.37 -36.64 26.66
CA GLY A 494 -1.32 -35.78 27.37
C GLY A 494 -2.73 -35.73 26.78
N ARG A 495 -2.92 -36.13 25.52
CA ARG A 495 -4.25 -36.32 24.89
C ARG A 495 -4.57 -37.77 24.55
N LYS A 496 -3.58 -38.66 24.65
CA LYS A 496 -3.67 -40.09 24.35
C LYS A 496 -4.86 -40.77 25.03
N SER A 497 -5.89 -41.06 24.23
CA SER A 497 -7.04 -41.88 24.58
C SER A 497 -6.94 -43.23 23.87
N GLY A 498 -7.30 -44.29 24.59
CA GLY A 498 -7.43 -45.63 24.04
C GLY A 498 -8.89 -46.08 24.02
N CYS A 499 -9.09 -47.37 23.77
CA CYS A 499 -10.41 -48.00 23.77
C CYS A 499 -11.24 -47.62 25.02
N PRO A 500 -12.43 -46.99 24.85
CA PRO A 500 -13.25 -46.53 25.96
C PRO A 500 -13.59 -47.60 27.02
N PRO A 501 -14.09 -48.81 26.66
CA PRO A 501 -14.40 -49.83 27.67
C PRO A 501 -13.15 -50.34 28.41
N CYS A 502 -12.01 -50.48 27.72
CA CYS A 502 -10.75 -50.87 28.37
C CYS A 502 -10.27 -49.80 29.36
N SER A 503 -10.43 -48.52 29.01
CA SER A 503 -10.10 -47.39 29.89
C SER A 503 -10.96 -47.39 31.16
N VAL A 504 -12.27 -47.64 31.03
CA VAL A 504 -13.19 -47.76 32.18
C VAL A 504 -12.79 -48.92 33.09
N LYS A 505 -12.52 -50.11 32.54
CA LYS A 505 -12.05 -51.27 33.31
C LYS A 505 -10.76 -50.97 34.07
N ARG A 506 -9.77 -50.35 33.40
CA ARG A 506 -8.49 -49.97 34.01
C ARG A 506 -8.66 -48.94 35.12
N ARG A 507 -9.46 -47.89 34.90
CA ARG A 507 -9.76 -46.86 35.92
C ARG A 507 -10.50 -47.47 37.12
N GLY A 508 -11.44 -48.38 36.88
CA GLY A 508 -12.13 -49.13 37.92
C GLY A 508 -11.17 -49.97 38.77
N ALA A 509 -10.24 -50.69 38.13
CA ALA A 509 -9.21 -51.45 38.82
C ALA A 509 -8.27 -50.54 39.64
N ALA A 510 -7.83 -49.42 39.08
CA ALA A 510 -6.97 -48.45 39.77
C ALA A 510 -7.67 -47.83 41.00
N ARG A 511 -8.96 -47.47 40.89
CA ARG A 511 -9.75 -46.93 42.01
C ARG A 511 -9.95 -47.92 43.16
N ARG A 512 -9.89 -49.22 42.89
CA ARG A 512 -10.02 -50.27 43.92
C ARG A 512 -8.72 -50.47 44.71
N ARG A 513 -7.59 -49.97 44.21
CA ARG A 513 -6.32 -50.02 44.93
C ARG A 513 -6.22 -48.85 45.91
N PRO A 514 -5.78 -49.07 47.16
CA PRO A 514 -5.52 -47.97 48.08
C PRO A 514 -4.40 -47.06 47.55
N ALA A 515 -4.47 -45.77 47.88
CA ALA A 515 -3.36 -44.86 47.63
C ALA A 515 -2.14 -45.25 48.48
N ALA A 516 -0.94 -44.79 48.11
CA ALA A 516 0.26 -45.02 48.90
C ALA A 516 0.06 -44.53 50.35
N GLY A 517 0.38 -45.38 51.34
CA GLY A 517 0.17 -45.08 52.77
C GLY A 517 -1.27 -45.25 53.27
N GLN A 518 -2.20 -45.74 52.44
CA GLN A 518 -3.61 -45.92 52.78
C GLN A 518 -4.06 -47.40 52.75
N SER A 519 -3.11 -48.33 52.62
CA SER A 519 -3.43 -49.75 52.69
C SER A 519 -3.80 -50.18 54.11
N LEU A 520 -4.39 -51.37 54.24
CA LEU A 520 -4.69 -51.96 55.53
C LEU A 520 -3.38 -52.21 56.31
N ALA A 521 -2.31 -52.59 55.63
CA ALA A 521 -0.98 -52.74 56.23
C ALA A 521 -0.42 -51.41 56.76
N ASP A 522 -0.59 -50.31 56.02
CA ASP A 522 -0.12 -48.98 56.42
C ASP A 522 -0.90 -48.44 57.64
N LEU A 523 -2.24 -48.51 57.57
CA LEU A 523 -3.11 -47.84 58.54
C LEU A 523 -3.47 -48.71 59.75
N ASN A 524 -3.41 -50.02 59.62
CA ASN A 524 -3.77 -50.96 60.69
C ASN A 524 -2.81 -52.18 60.71
N PRO A 525 -1.53 -51.98 61.05
CA PRO A 525 -0.51 -53.03 60.98
C PRO A 525 -0.84 -54.25 61.86
N ASP A 526 -1.47 -54.04 63.02
CA ASP A 526 -1.84 -55.16 63.89
C ASP A 526 -3.01 -55.98 63.35
N LEU A 527 -3.97 -55.35 62.67
CA LEU A 527 -5.00 -56.08 61.94
C LEU A 527 -4.41 -56.78 60.71
N ALA A 528 -3.47 -56.15 60.01
CA ALA A 528 -2.80 -56.78 58.86
C ALA A 528 -2.09 -58.09 59.24
N LYS A 529 -1.51 -58.20 60.45
CA LYS A 529 -0.94 -59.46 60.98
C LYS A 529 -1.98 -60.55 61.21
N GLU A 530 -3.23 -60.18 61.49
CA GLU A 530 -4.34 -61.11 61.65
C GLU A 530 -4.93 -61.57 60.31
N LEU A 531 -4.62 -60.91 59.20
CA LEU A 531 -5.12 -61.27 57.87
C LEU A 531 -4.42 -62.56 57.38
N VAL A 532 -5.20 -63.61 57.11
CA VAL A 532 -4.69 -64.88 56.57
C VAL A 532 -4.71 -64.86 55.04
N LYS A 533 -5.84 -64.48 54.45
CA LYS A 533 -6.00 -64.32 52.99
C LYS A 533 -7.22 -63.49 52.64
N VAL A 534 -7.16 -62.84 51.47
CA VAL A 534 -8.33 -62.23 50.84
C VAL A 534 -9.08 -63.32 50.07
N ILE A 535 -10.33 -63.58 50.43
CA ILE A 535 -11.12 -64.69 49.86
C ILE A 535 -11.58 -64.34 48.44
N ASP A 536 -12.01 -63.09 48.24
CA ASP A 536 -12.59 -62.67 46.95
C ASP A 536 -11.52 -62.49 45.85
N ASP A 537 -10.23 -62.50 46.22
CA ASP A 537 -9.10 -62.49 45.29
C ASP A 537 -7.82 -62.91 46.04
N ALA A 538 -7.37 -64.14 45.80
CA ALA A 538 -6.24 -64.74 46.53
C ALA A 538 -4.89 -64.08 46.24
N MET A 539 -4.79 -63.27 45.18
CA MET A 539 -3.55 -62.57 44.82
C MET A 539 -3.38 -61.25 45.58
N LEU A 540 -4.40 -60.81 46.33
CA LEU A 540 -4.34 -59.57 47.09
C LEU A 540 -3.83 -59.79 48.50
N THR A 541 -2.97 -58.88 48.94
CA THR A 541 -2.40 -58.85 50.28
C THR A 541 -2.99 -57.71 51.10
N ALA A 542 -2.55 -57.56 52.37
CA ALA A 542 -2.90 -56.41 53.20
C ALA A 542 -2.43 -55.06 52.60
N TRP A 543 -1.47 -55.08 51.67
CA TRP A 543 -0.98 -53.90 50.95
C TRP A 543 -1.92 -53.47 49.80
N ASP A 544 -2.75 -54.38 49.30
CA ASP A 544 -3.59 -54.16 48.13
C ASP A 544 -5.05 -53.80 48.46
N ILE A 545 -5.40 -53.80 49.74
CA ILE A 545 -6.76 -53.49 50.23
C ILE A 545 -6.68 -52.37 51.28
N GLY A 546 -7.62 -51.43 51.25
CA GLY A 546 -7.73 -50.39 52.29
C GLY A 546 -8.62 -50.82 53.48
N PRO A 547 -8.57 -50.10 54.62
CA PRO A 547 -9.40 -50.37 55.79
C PRO A 547 -10.90 -50.42 55.51
N GLY A 548 -11.42 -49.56 54.63
CA GLY A 548 -12.83 -49.55 54.22
C GLY A 548 -13.23 -50.57 53.15
N SER A 549 -12.36 -51.55 52.85
CA SER A 549 -12.63 -52.54 51.80
C SER A 549 -13.79 -53.46 52.18
N GLY A 550 -14.71 -53.67 51.23
CA GLY A 550 -15.80 -54.64 51.32
C GLY A 550 -15.42 -56.07 50.93
N LYS A 551 -14.15 -56.32 50.55
CA LYS A 551 -13.68 -57.67 50.19
C LYS A 551 -13.70 -58.59 51.41
N ARG A 552 -14.23 -59.80 51.26
CA ARG A 552 -14.24 -60.81 52.32
C ARG A 552 -12.83 -61.34 52.54
N CYS A 553 -12.43 -61.39 53.80
CA CYS A 553 -11.11 -61.82 54.22
C CYS A 553 -11.23 -62.88 55.31
N LEU A 554 -10.32 -63.85 55.30
CA LEU A 554 -10.14 -64.81 56.39
C LEU A 554 -9.17 -64.22 57.40
N TRP A 555 -9.59 -64.12 58.66
CA TRP A 555 -8.80 -63.58 59.76
C TRP A 555 -8.47 -64.67 60.77
N ARG A 556 -7.37 -64.51 61.49
CA ARG A 556 -6.97 -65.35 62.62
C ARG A 556 -6.64 -64.46 63.82
N CYS A 557 -7.35 -64.65 64.92
CA CYS A 557 -7.22 -63.81 66.11
C CYS A 557 -5.84 -64.04 66.73
N ALA A 558 -5.09 -62.96 66.97
CA ALA A 558 -3.78 -63.07 67.62
C ALA A 558 -3.87 -63.66 69.05
N ALA A 559 -4.94 -63.33 69.78
CA ALA A 559 -5.09 -63.73 71.19
C ALA A 559 -5.55 -65.18 71.42
N CYS A 560 -6.20 -65.81 70.44
CA CYS A 560 -6.76 -67.14 70.65
C CYS A 560 -6.75 -68.10 69.45
N GLY A 561 -6.22 -67.68 68.30
CA GLY A 561 -6.12 -68.50 67.12
C GLY A 561 -7.45 -68.76 66.37
N HIS A 562 -8.60 -68.34 66.90
CA HIS A 562 -9.88 -68.52 66.22
C HIS A 562 -9.86 -67.87 64.83
N LYS A 563 -10.32 -68.60 63.82
CA LYS A 563 -10.40 -68.14 62.43
C LYS A 563 -11.84 -67.81 62.05
N TRP A 564 -12.04 -66.67 61.41
CA TRP A 564 -13.38 -66.27 60.93
C TRP A 564 -13.30 -65.41 59.68
N THR A 565 -14.43 -65.35 58.97
CA THR A 565 -14.56 -64.56 57.75
C THR A 565 -15.31 -63.26 58.04
N THR A 566 -14.70 -62.13 57.68
CA THR A 566 -15.36 -60.81 57.69
C THR A 566 -14.59 -59.84 56.78
N THR A 567 -15.10 -58.61 56.59
CA THR A 567 -14.44 -57.60 55.74
C THR A 567 -13.50 -56.70 56.56
N PRO A 568 -12.47 -56.09 55.95
CA PRO A 568 -11.65 -55.05 56.58
C PRO A 568 -12.47 -53.89 57.15
N ASP A 569 -13.53 -53.45 56.47
CA ASP A 569 -14.42 -52.37 56.93
C ASP A 569 -15.05 -52.70 58.29
N GLN A 570 -15.50 -53.95 58.45
CA GLN A 570 -16.10 -54.43 59.69
C GLN A 570 -15.08 -54.50 60.84
N ARG A 571 -13.82 -54.85 60.53
CA ARG A 571 -12.72 -54.93 61.52
C ARG A 571 -12.18 -53.57 61.94
N THR A 572 -12.23 -52.59 61.04
CA THR A 572 -11.62 -51.27 61.23
C THR A 572 -12.67 -50.24 61.63
N LYS A 573 -13.48 -49.75 60.70
CA LYS A 573 -14.45 -48.66 60.91
C LYS A 573 -15.58 -49.03 61.86
N ARG A 574 -16.04 -50.29 61.82
CA ARG A 574 -17.15 -50.77 62.67
C ARG A 574 -16.67 -51.48 63.94
N GLY A 575 -15.35 -51.64 64.11
CA GLY A 575 -14.73 -52.14 65.35
C GLY A 575 -15.10 -53.56 65.77
N THR A 576 -15.55 -54.43 64.85
CA THR A 576 -15.93 -55.81 65.21
C THR A 576 -14.70 -56.69 65.43
N GLY A 577 -14.60 -57.27 66.63
CA GLY A 577 -13.49 -58.14 67.04
C GLY A 577 -13.79 -59.64 66.88
N CYS A 578 -12.89 -60.47 67.42
CA CYS A 578 -13.06 -61.92 67.44
C CYS A 578 -14.24 -62.32 68.35
N LYS A 579 -15.27 -62.97 67.78
CA LYS A 579 -16.46 -63.44 68.52
C LYS A 579 -16.11 -64.38 69.67
N ALA A 580 -15.19 -65.33 69.46
CA ALA A 580 -14.75 -66.26 70.50
C ALA A 580 -14.04 -65.57 71.69
N CYS A 581 -13.37 -64.44 71.47
CA CYS A 581 -12.79 -63.64 72.56
C CYS A 581 -13.87 -62.83 73.28
N TRP A 582 -14.82 -62.26 72.54
CA TRP A 582 -15.93 -61.51 73.11
C TRP A 582 -16.83 -62.40 73.99
N GLU A 583 -17.18 -63.60 73.52
CA GLU A 583 -17.97 -64.57 74.30
C GLU A 583 -17.26 -65.02 75.57
N ARG A 584 -15.95 -65.27 75.52
CA ARG A 584 -15.15 -65.60 76.72
C ARG A 584 -15.14 -64.46 77.73
N ARG A 585 -14.94 -63.21 77.28
CA ARG A 585 -15.00 -62.03 78.16
C ARG A 585 -16.39 -61.84 78.77
N ARG A 586 -17.46 -62.10 78.01
CA ARG A 586 -18.84 -62.02 78.47
C ARG A 586 -19.15 -63.09 79.53
N ARG A 587 -18.70 -64.34 79.34
CA ARG A 587 -18.88 -65.43 80.31
C ARG A 587 -18.04 -65.24 81.59
N GLY A 588 -16.87 -64.59 81.50
CA GLY A 588 -16.02 -64.26 82.65
C GLY A 588 -16.47 -63.08 83.50
N ARG A 589 -17.36 -62.20 83.00
CA ARG A 589 -17.95 -61.06 83.75
C ARG A 589 -19.24 -61.41 84.49
N ALA A 590 -19.78 -62.61 84.30
CA ALA A 590 -21.04 -63.07 84.88
C ALA A 590 -20.83 -63.96 86.13
N LYS A 591 -19.68 -63.83 86.79
CA LYS A 591 -19.35 -64.48 88.06
C LYS A 591 -19.02 -63.42 89.11
#